data_AF-A0A3S3BC11-F1
#
_entry.id   AF-A0A3S3BC11-F1
#
_cell.length_a   1.000
_cell.length_b   1.000
_cell.length_c   1.000
_cell.angle_alpha   90.00
_cell.angle_beta   90.00
_cell.angle_gamma   90.00
#
_symmetry.space_group_name_H-M   'P 1'
#
loop_
_entity.id
_entity.type
_entity.pdbx_description
1 polymer ?
#
loop_
_entity_poly.entity_id
_entity_poly.type
_entity_poly.pdbx_seq_one_letter_code
_entity_poly.pdbx_strand_id
1 'polypeptide(L)'
;MSQASAAYDPSRWSSIRTGDQRYRIGIIDGPNMSNMHNRDRSVYGGASIQQLQEFVRAFGESINVEVVSLVSNHEGDIVEWIHETAPTVDGFLINPAGLTFTGEPTKWALADSNKPYIEVHFRNVVAGKAMAPLGDERRFVFTTSARGEVFGFQQYSYTSALLGLVWVLDDPDLTNELSIGQIC
;
A
#
# COMPACT_ATOMS: atom_id res chain seq x y z
N MET A 1 2.52 19.13 -22.81
CA MET A 1 2.98 19.08 -21.40
C MET A 1 1.74 19.15 -20.52
N SER A 2 1.31 18.01 -19.98
CA SER A 2 0.13 17.93 -19.10
C SER A 2 0.49 18.57 -17.76
N GLN A 3 -0.21 19.64 -17.36
CA GLN A 3 -0.07 20.17 -16.01
C GLN A 3 -0.53 19.10 -15.01
N ALA A 4 0.25 18.85 -13.96
CA ALA A 4 -0.15 17.98 -12.87
C ALA A 4 -1.37 18.60 -12.17
N SER A 5 -2.38 17.79 -11.86
CA SER A 5 -3.59 18.22 -11.14
C SER A 5 -3.24 18.71 -9.72
N ALA A 6 -3.96 19.72 -9.22
CA ALA A 6 -3.80 20.26 -7.86
C ALA A 6 -3.90 19.19 -6.75
N ALA A 7 -4.54 18.05 -7.02
CA ALA A 7 -4.60 16.93 -6.09
C ALA A 7 -3.23 16.30 -5.75
N TYR A 8 -2.24 16.54 -6.61
CA TYR A 8 -0.88 15.99 -6.58
C TYR A 8 0.21 16.98 -6.08
N ASP A 9 -0.19 18.13 -5.56
CA ASP A 9 0.73 19.15 -5.03
C ASP A 9 1.40 18.70 -3.71
N PRO A 10 2.76 18.62 -3.65
CA PRO A 10 3.48 18.19 -2.45
C PRO A 10 3.61 19.23 -1.34
N SER A 11 3.42 20.53 -1.62
CA SER A 11 3.78 21.59 -0.66
C SER A 11 2.87 21.67 0.57
N ARG A 12 1.77 20.91 0.61
CA ARG A 12 0.76 20.96 1.68
C ARG A 12 1.06 20.07 2.91
N TRP A 13 2.18 19.35 2.93
CA TRP A 13 2.42 18.25 3.89
C TRP A 13 3.48 18.52 4.97
N SER A 14 4.10 19.69 5.00
CA SER A 14 5.33 19.97 5.75
C SER A 14 5.26 19.92 7.29
N SER A 15 4.14 19.57 7.90
CA SER A 15 3.96 19.61 9.37
C SER A 15 3.16 18.44 9.96
N ILE A 16 3.06 17.31 9.27
CA ILE A 16 2.13 16.23 9.62
C ILE A 16 2.72 15.08 10.45
N ARG A 17 4.05 14.98 10.55
CA ARG A 17 4.76 13.99 11.37
C ARG A 17 5.90 14.67 12.14
N THR A 18 6.05 14.33 13.42
CA THR A 18 7.07 14.90 14.31
C THR A 18 8.22 13.93 14.65
N GLY A 19 8.12 12.66 14.23
CA GLY A 19 9.19 11.67 14.39
C GLY A 19 10.43 12.00 13.56
N ASP A 20 11.61 11.71 14.10
CA ASP A 20 12.91 11.99 13.49
C ASP A 20 13.54 10.77 12.81
N GLN A 21 13.10 9.55 13.16
CA GLN A 21 13.55 8.32 12.53
C GLN A 21 13.16 8.28 11.05
N ARG A 22 14.14 8.02 10.18
CA ARG A 22 13.90 7.77 8.76
C ARG A 22 13.57 6.30 8.56
N TYR A 23 12.39 6.04 8.00
CA TYR A 23 11.96 4.69 7.60
C TYR A 23 12.05 4.52 6.10
N ARG A 24 12.17 3.27 5.65
CA ARG A 24 12.10 2.88 4.24
C ARG A 24 10.93 1.94 4.02
N ILE A 25 9.98 2.35 3.19
CA ILE A 25 8.72 1.62 2.96
C ILE A 25 8.65 1.11 1.52
N GLY A 26 8.34 -0.18 1.38
CA GLY A 26 8.10 -0.82 0.09
C GLY A 26 6.64 -0.70 -0.35
N ILE A 27 6.38 -0.22 -1.56
CA ILE A 27 5.04 -0.15 -2.15
C ILE A 27 4.92 -1.18 -3.27
N ILE A 28 3.90 -2.02 -3.19
CA ILE A 28 3.63 -3.09 -4.16
C ILE A 28 2.30 -2.79 -4.84
N ASP A 29 2.35 -2.57 -6.16
CA ASP A 29 1.18 -2.45 -7.00
C ASP A 29 1.03 -3.73 -7.85
N GLY A 30 -0.02 -4.49 -7.55
CA GLY A 30 -0.29 -5.78 -8.16
C GLY A 30 -0.84 -5.70 -9.60
N PRO A 31 -1.37 -6.83 -10.09
CA PRO A 31 -1.71 -6.97 -11.50
C PRO A 31 -2.68 -5.94 -12.04
N ASN A 32 -2.39 -5.51 -13.28
CA ASN A 32 -3.16 -4.55 -14.08
C ASN A 32 -3.13 -3.10 -13.55
N MET A 33 -2.34 -2.80 -12.50
CA MET A 33 -2.11 -1.41 -12.05
C MET A 33 -1.26 -0.60 -13.05
N SER A 34 -0.36 -1.27 -13.78
CA SER A 34 0.39 -0.67 -14.89
C SER A 34 -0.51 -0.03 -15.96
N ASN A 35 -1.74 -0.52 -16.11
CA ASN A 35 -2.72 -0.06 -17.09
C ASN A 35 -3.66 1.05 -16.56
N MET A 36 -3.39 1.62 -15.37
CA MET A 36 -4.27 2.61 -14.73
C MET A 36 -4.64 3.80 -15.63
N HIS A 37 -3.69 4.29 -16.42
CA HIS A 37 -3.87 5.44 -17.32
C HIS A 37 -4.90 5.20 -18.45
N ASN A 38 -5.15 3.94 -18.84
CA ASN A 38 -6.13 3.57 -19.86
C ASN A 38 -7.49 3.18 -19.29
N ARG A 39 -7.61 3.09 -17.96
CA ARG A 39 -8.89 2.83 -17.30
C ARG A 39 -9.77 4.08 -17.33
N ASP A 40 -11.05 3.88 -17.07
CA ASP A 40 -12.05 4.94 -17.04
C ASP A 40 -11.56 6.16 -16.25
N ARG A 41 -11.37 7.27 -16.96
CA ARG A 41 -10.82 8.52 -16.42
C ARG A 41 -11.71 9.12 -15.34
N SER A 42 -13.02 8.84 -15.37
CA SER A 42 -13.94 9.29 -14.32
C SER A 42 -13.60 8.70 -12.96
N VAL A 43 -12.83 7.60 -12.94
CA VAL A 43 -12.52 6.85 -11.74
C VAL A 43 -11.07 6.93 -11.29
N TYR A 44 -10.12 7.06 -12.24
CA TYR A 44 -8.68 7.12 -11.94
C TYR A 44 -8.06 8.50 -12.20
N GLY A 45 -8.88 9.51 -12.51
CA GLY A 45 -8.43 10.90 -12.69
C GLY A 45 -7.46 11.11 -13.86
N GLY A 46 -7.25 10.10 -14.70
CA GLY A 46 -6.31 10.12 -15.82
C GLY A 46 -4.82 10.03 -15.43
N ALA A 47 -4.50 9.77 -14.16
CA ALA A 47 -3.11 9.61 -13.72
C ALA A 47 -2.52 8.25 -14.12
N SER A 48 -1.25 8.24 -14.44
CA SER A 48 -0.44 7.02 -14.65
C SER A 48 0.06 6.45 -13.31
N ILE A 49 0.43 5.16 -13.31
CA ILE A 49 0.98 4.54 -12.10
C ILE A 49 2.28 5.23 -11.66
N GLN A 50 3.07 5.72 -12.62
CA GLN A 50 4.29 6.47 -12.36
C GLN A 50 4.00 7.79 -11.65
N GLN A 51 2.93 8.50 -12.04
CA GLN A 51 2.52 9.73 -11.37
C GLN A 51 2.01 9.46 -9.94
N LEU A 52 1.30 8.35 -9.73
CA LEU A 52 0.90 7.94 -8.38
C LEU A 52 2.11 7.60 -7.50
N GLN A 53 3.06 6.82 -8.01
CA GLN A 53 4.27 6.46 -7.28
C GLN A 53 5.13 7.68 -6.96
N GLU A 54 5.28 8.63 -7.89
CA GLU A 54 5.97 9.88 -7.65
C GLU A 54 5.27 10.73 -6.58
N PHE A 55 3.94 10.80 -6.61
CA PHE A 55 3.15 11.49 -5.60
C PHE A 55 3.34 10.90 -4.20
N VAL A 56 3.32 9.58 -4.08
CA VAL A 56 3.52 8.91 -2.79
C VAL A 56 4.97 9.04 -2.32
N ARG A 57 5.95 9.03 -3.24
CA ARG A 57 7.36 9.30 -2.92
C ARG A 57 7.55 10.72 -2.41
N ALA A 58 7.00 11.73 -3.09
CA ALA A 58 7.05 13.11 -2.65
C ALA A 58 6.38 13.30 -1.28
N PHE A 59 5.28 12.57 -1.02
CA PHE A 59 4.65 12.54 0.29
C PHE A 59 5.58 11.94 1.36
N GLY A 60 6.18 10.78 1.08
CA GLY A 60 7.15 10.13 1.95
C GLY A 60 8.31 11.05 2.33
N GLU A 61 8.94 11.68 1.34
CA GLU A 61 10.04 12.63 1.58
C GLU A 61 9.61 13.81 2.47
N SER A 62 8.38 14.31 2.30
CA SER A 62 7.84 15.38 3.16
C SER A 62 7.64 14.98 4.63
N ILE A 63 7.60 13.67 4.93
CA ILE A 63 7.50 13.11 6.28
C ILE A 63 8.74 12.31 6.70
N ASN A 64 9.89 12.53 6.04
CA ASN A 64 11.15 11.84 6.30
C ASN A 64 11.06 10.31 6.17
N VAL A 65 10.47 9.84 5.05
CA VAL A 65 10.30 8.41 4.72
C VAL A 65 10.76 8.18 3.29
N GLU A 66 11.69 7.23 3.11
CA GLU A 66 12.09 6.75 1.79
C GLU A 66 11.04 5.75 1.26
N VAL A 67 10.63 5.93 0.00
CA VAL A 67 9.67 5.05 -0.66
C VAL A 67 10.33 4.35 -1.83
N VAL A 68 10.31 3.01 -1.80
CA VAL A 68 10.66 2.16 -2.95
C VAL A 68 9.43 1.43 -3.45
N SER A 69 9.31 1.25 -4.77
CA SER A 69 8.06 0.77 -5.36
C SER A 69 8.28 -0.27 -6.45
N LEU A 70 7.41 -1.27 -6.47
CA LEU A 70 7.26 -2.24 -7.55
C LEU A 70 5.84 -2.14 -8.13
N VAL A 71 5.73 -2.24 -9.46
CA VAL A 71 4.47 -2.60 -10.13
C VAL A 71 4.72 -3.85 -10.98
N SER A 72 3.94 -4.91 -10.78
CA SER A 72 4.03 -6.10 -11.63
C SER A 72 2.68 -6.75 -11.90
N ASN A 73 2.59 -7.37 -13.08
CA ASN A 73 1.46 -8.22 -13.48
C ASN A 73 1.67 -9.69 -13.11
N HIS A 74 2.87 -10.07 -12.66
CA HIS A 74 3.25 -11.43 -12.36
C HIS A 74 3.43 -11.59 -10.85
N GLU A 75 2.73 -12.57 -10.26
CA GLU A 75 2.82 -12.82 -8.82
C GLU A 75 4.23 -13.26 -8.38
N GLY A 76 4.93 -14.03 -9.22
CA GLY A 76 6.32 -14.44 -8.97
C GLY A 76 7.25 -13.25 -8.74
N ASP A 77 7.22 -12.25 -9.62
CA ASP A 77 8.03 -11.03 -9.48
C ASP A 77 7.74 -10.29 -8.18
N ILE A 78 6.48 -10.28 -7.73
CA ILE A 78 6.08 -9.63 -6.48
C ILE A 78 6.67 -10.38 -5.30
N VAL A 79 6.56 -11.71 -5.29
CA VAL A 79 7.12 -12.57 -4.24
C VAL A 79 8.64 -12.44 -4.17
N GLU A 80 9.33 -12.49 -5.32
CA GLU A 80 10.78 -12.32 -5.40
C GLU A 80 11.21 -10.95 -4.86
N TRP A 81 10.52 -9.88 -5.28
CA TRP A 81 10.83 -8.54 -4.81
C TRP A 81 10.60 -8.35 -3.31
N ILE A 82 9.57 -8.97 -2.73
CA ILE A 82 9.35 -8.97 -1.28
C ILE A 82 10.56 -9.61 -0.58
N HIS A 83 11.00 -10.79 -1.01
CA HIS A 83 12.15 -11.47 -0.41
C HIS A 83 13.44 -10.66 -0.52
N GLU A 84 13.70 -10.05 -1.68
CA GLU A 84 14.89 -9.23 -1.90
C GLU A 84 14.88 -7.93 -1.10
N THR A 85 13.70 -7.31 -0.96
CA THR A 85 13.56 -5.97 -0.39
C THR A 85 13.39 -6.00 1.13
N ALA A 86 12.77 -7.05 1.68
CA ALA A 86 12.45 -7.19 3.11
C ALA A 86 13.60 -6.85 4.09
N PRO A 87 14.87 -7.24 3.84
CA PRO A 87 15.99 -6.91 4.73
C PRO A 87 16.28 -5.41 4.84
N THR A 88 15.77 -4.62 3.90
CA THR A 88 16.12 -3.21 3.71
C THR A 88 14.94 -2.26 3.88
N VAL A 89 13.76 -2.77 4.25
CA VAL A 89 12.56 -1.96 4.51
C VAL A 89 12.04 -2.21 5.92
N ASP A 90 11.28 -1.24 6.42
CA ASP A 90 10.64 -1.26 7.74
C ASP A 90 9.18 -1.70 7.68
N GLY A 91 8.58 -1.70 6.47
CA GLY A 91 7.20 -2.09 6.26
C GLY A 91 6.80 -2.06 4.79
N PHE A 92 5.60 -2.55 4.49
CA PHE A 92 5.05 -2.58 3.14
C PHE A 92 3.67 -1.90 3.04
N LEU A 93 3.40 -1.29 1.90
CA LEU A 93 2.05 -1.03 1.42
C LEU A 93 1.81 -1.95 0.23
N ILE A 94 0.64 -2.59 0.17
CA ILE A 94 0.27 -3.43 -0.97
C ILE A 94 -1.09 -3.04 -1.50
N ASN A 95 -1.16 -2.71 -2.79
CA ASN A 95 -2.39 -2.76 -3.56
C ASN A 95 -2.40 -4.07 -4.36
N PRO A 96 -3.06 -5.12 -3.84
CA PRO A 96 -3.02 -6.43 -4.48
C PRO A 96 -3.78 -6.47 -5.82
N ALA A 97 -4.65 -5.49 -6.09
CA ALA A 97 -5.45 -5.39 -7.30
C ALA A 97 -6.18 -6.70 -7.67
N GLY A 98 -5.72 -7.42 -8.71
CA GLY A 98 -6.30 -8.71 -9.08
C GLY A 98 -6.07 -9.82 -8.03
N LEU A 99 -5.00 -9.71 -7.25
CA LEU A 99 -4.59 -10.72 -6.27
C LEU A 99 -5.39 -10.69 -4.98
N THR A 100 -6.23 -9.68 -4.75
CA THR A 100 -7.01 -9.52 -3.50
C THR A 100 -7.70 -10.79 -3.03
N PHE A 101 -8.17 -11.61 -3.99
CA PHE A 101 -8.93 -12.83 -3.72
C PHE A 101 -8.13 -14.12 -3.91
N THR A 102 -6.91 -14.07 -4.43
CA THR A 102 -6.16 -15.25 -4.87
C THR A 102 -4.69 -15.28 -4.46
N GLY A 103 -4.13 -14.16 -4.00
CA GLY A 103 -2.70 -13.96 -3.78
C GLY A 103 -2.14 -14.55 -2.49
N GLU A 104 -2.49 -15.80 -2.16
CA GLU A 104 -1.95 -16.49 -0.97
C GLU A 104 -0.42 -16.58 -1.00
N PRO A 105 0.26 -16.89 -2.12
CA PRO A 105 1.72 -16.86 -2.18
C PRO A 105 2.31 -15.49 -1.82
N THR A 106 1.73 -14.41 -2.34
CA THR A 106 2.15 -13.04 -2.00
C THR A 106 1.96 -12.74 -0.51
N LYS A 107 0.84 -13.17 0.06
CA LYS A 107 0.57 -13.00 1.50
C LYS A 107 1.59 -13.75 2.36
N TRP A 108 1.94 -14.98 1.99
CA TRP A 108 2.95 -15.74 2.72
C TRP A 108 4.32 -15.06 2.65
N ALA A 109 4.73 -14.55 1.48
CA ALA A 109 5.97 -13.77 1.37
C ALA A 109 5.97 -12.53 2.28
N LEU A 110 4.84 -11.83 2.39
CA LEU A 110 4.69 -10.70 3.33
C LEU A 110 4.79 -11.17 4.79
N ALA A 111 4.16 -12.28 5.16
CA ALA A 111 4.25 -12.84 6.51
C ALA A 111 5.69 -13.25 6.85
N ASP A 112 6.37 -13.95 5.95
CA ASP A 112 7.75 -14.41 6.11
C ASP A 112 8.75 -13.25 6.22
N SER A 113 8.42 -12.08 5.67
CA SER A 113 9.23 -10.87 5.81
C SER A 113 9.32 -10.37 7.27
N ASN A 114 8.37 -10.76 8.13
CA ASN A 114 8.21 -10.23 9.50
C ASN A 114 8.11 -8.70 9.55
N LYS A 115 7.64 -8.07 8.46
CA LYS A 115 7.42 -6.62 8.38
C LYS A 115 5.92 -6.31 8.43
N PRO A 116 5.50 -5.26 9.15
CA PRO A 116 4.10 -4.82 9.10
C PRO A 116 3.75 -4.36 7.69
N TYR A 117 2.50 -4.61 7.29
CA TYR A 117 1.99 -4.08 6.04
C TYR A 117 0.56 -3.60 6.13
N ILE A 118 0.21 -2.65 5.26
CA ILE A 118 -1.16 -2.14 5.09
C ILE A 118 -1.65 -2.49 3.68
N GLU A 119 -2.87 -3.02 3.60
CA GLU A 119 -3.56 -3.24 2.33
C GLU A 119 -4.22 -1.94 1.84
N VAL A 120 -4.02 -1.60 0.57
CA VAL A 120 -4.46 -0.34 -0.01
C VAL A 120 -5.24 -0.59 -1.28
N HIS A 121 -6.38 0.09 -1.44
CA HIS A 121 -7.10 0.09 -2.71
C HIS A 121 -7.44 1.51 -3.16
N PHE A 122 -7.28 1.74 -4.46
CA PHE A 122 -7.65 3.01 -5.08
C PHE A 122 -9.17 3.28 -4.96
N ARG A 123 -9.98 2.23 -4.98
CA ARG A 123 -11.45 2.27 -4.91
C ARG A 123 -11.99 1.58 -3.68
N ASN A 124 -13.24 1.91 -3.33
CA ASN A 124 -13.99 1.14 -2.36
C ASN A 124 -14.39 -0.20 -3.00
N VAL A 125 -13.59 -1.24 -2.73
CA VAL A 125 -13.73 -2.58 -3.29
C VAL A 125 -14.86 -3.40 -2.63
N VAL A 126 -15.45 -2.89 -1.56
CA VAL A 126 -16.56 -3.49 -0.81
C VAL A 126 -17.90 -2.79 -1.05
N ALA A 127 -17.91 -1.59 -1.64
CA ALA A 127 -19.14 -0.85 -1.93
C ALA A 127 -20.11 -1.67 -2.80
N GLY A 128 -21.37 -1.76 -2.35
CA GLY A 128 -22.43 -2.47 -3.07
C GLY A 128 -22.33 -4.00 -3.03
N LYS A 129 -21.31 -4.57 -2.38
CA LYS A 129 -21.25 -5.99 -2.04
C LYS A 129 -21.89 -6.15 -0.67
N ALA A 130 -22.85 -7.06 -0.53
CA ALA A 130 -23.28 -7.47 0.80
C ALA A 130 -22.05 -8.03 1.51
N MET A 131 -21.64 -7.41 2.62
CA MET A 131 -20.81 -8.07 3.64
C MET A 131 -21.67 -9.15 4.30
N ALA A 132 -22.16 -10.11 3.51
CA ALA A 132 -23.01 -11.16 4.01
C ALA A 132 -22.12 -12.14 4.78
N PRO A 133 -22.42 -12.40 6.06
CA PRO A 133 -21.91 -13.61 6.68
C PRO A 133 -22.56 -14.78 5.93
N LEU A 134 -21.75 -15.56 5.21
CA LEU A 134 -22.12 -16.77 4.47
C LEU A 134 -22.79 -16.50 3.09
N GLY A 135 -22.02 -16.60 1.99
CA GLY A 135 -22.60 -16.85 0.66
C GLY A 135 -21.85 -16.35 -0.59
N ASP A 136 -20.94 -15.38 -0.49
CA ASP A 136 -20.07 -14.95 -1.61
C ASP A 136 -18.62 -15.27 -1.22
N GLU A 137 -18.07 -16.38 -1.70
CA GLU A 137 -16.80 -17.02 -1.29
C GLU A 137 -15.53 -16.21 -1.64
N ARG A 138 -15.63 -14.91 -1.89
CA ARG A 138 -14.48 -14.05 -2.17
C ARG A 138 -13.86 -13.56 -0.87
N ARG A 139 -13.05 -14.42 -0.27
CA ARG A 139 -12.17 -14.07 0.85
C ARG A 139 -11.14 -13.05 0.39
N PHE A 140 -11.06 -11.91 1.08
CA PHE A 140 -9.92 -11.02 0.94
C PHE A 140 -8.72 -11.69 1.64
N VAL A 141 -7.73 -12.09 0.84
CA VAL A 141 -6.61 -12.92 1.28
C VAL A 141 -5.75 -12.16 2.29
N PHE A 142 -5.47 -10.89 1.99
CA PHE A 142 -4.53 -10.04 2.71
C PHE A 142 -5.15 -9.40 3.97
N THR A 143 -6.43 -9.07 3.97
CA THR A 143 -7.16 -8.43 5.09
C THR A 143 -6.92 -9.11 6.42
N THR A 144 -6.87 -10.45 6.44
CA THR A 144 -6.74 -11.21 7.69
C THR A 144 -5.37 -11.10 8.35
N SER A 145 -4.35 -10.65 7.62
CA SER A 145 -2.97 -10.53 8.11
C SER A 145 -2.40 -9.11 8.00
N ALA A 146 -3.09 -8.20 7.32
CA ALA A 146 -2.70 -6.79 7.23
C ALA A 146 -2.90 -6.09 8.58
N ARG A 147 -2.04 -5.11 8.89
CA ARG A 147 -2.20 -4.27 10.09
C ARG A 147 -3.43 -3.34 9.98
N GLY A 148 -3.78 -2.98 8.75
CA GLY A 148 -4.95 -2.17 8.46
C GLY A 148 -5.22 -2.15 6.97
N GLU A 149 -6.35 -1.53 6.61
CA GLU A 149 -6.77 -1.36 5.23
C GLU A 149 -7.20 0.07 4.95
N VAL A 150 -6.86 0.56 3.76
CA VAL A 150 -7.31 1.87 3.30
C VAL A 150 -7.84 1.75 1.88
N PHE A 151 -9.12 2.04 1.68
CA PHE A 151 -9.72 1.95 0.35
C PHE A 151 -10.71 3.07 0.05
N GLY A 152 -10.79 3.45 -1.23
CA GLY A 152 -11.81 4.38 -1.74
C GLY A 152 -11.44 5.86 -1.76
N PHE A 153 -10.24 6.22 -1.31
CA PHE A 153 -9.75 7.60 -1.34
C PHE A 153 -8.79 7.90 -2.50
N GLN A 154 -8.73 7.03 -3.52
CA GLN A 154 -7.87 7.18 -4.69
C GLN A 154 -6.38 7.28 -4.29
N GLN A 155 -5.64 8.27 -4.80
CA GLN A 155 -4.25 8.51 -4.41
C GLN A 155 -4.09 8.78 -2.90
N TYR A 156 -5.13 9.31 -2.24
CA TYR A 156 -5.10 9.54 -0.80
C TYR A 156 -5.14 8.24 0.00
N SER A 157 -5.62 7.13 -0.58
CA SER A 157 -5.52 5.82 0.08
C SER A 157 -4.07 5.46 0.39
N TYR A 158 -3.15 5.76 -0.55
CA TYR A 158 -1.73 5.45 -0.40
C TYR A 158 -1.05 6.36 0.63
N THR A 159 -1.30 7.67 0.59
CA THR A 159 -0.68 8.60 1.55
C THR A 159 -1.21 8.39 2.97
N SER A 160 -2.52 8.09 3.12
CA SER A 160 -3.10 7.75 4.41
C SER A 160 -2.55 6.44 4.95
N ALA A 161 -2.38 5.42 4.09
CA ALA A 161 -1.74 4.17 4.48
C ALA A 161 -0.27 4.36 4.87
N LEU A 162 0.50 5.15 4.10
CA LEU A 162 1.90 5.44 4.42
C LEU A 162 2.02 6.12 5.79
N LEU A 163 1.24 7.18 6.01
CA LEU A 163 1.25 7.91 7.28
C LEU A 163 0.82 7.03 8.45
N GLY A 164 -0.24 6.24 8.28
CA GLY A 164 -0.72 5.33 9.32
C GLY A 164 0.31 4.27 9.69
N LEU A 165 0.97 3.65 8.70
CA LEU A 165 2.03 2.67 8.94
C LEU A 165 3.21 3.31 9.68
N VAL A 166 3.62 4.51 9.26
CA VAL A 166 4.75 5.22 9.85
C VAL A 166 4.45 5.63 11.30
N TRP A 167 3.23 6.05 11.62
CA TRP A 167 2.84 6.30 13.02
C TRP A 167 2.83 5.03 13.87
N VAL A 168 2.47 3.88 13.30
CA VAL A 168 2.59 2.60 14.00
C VAL A 168 4.05 2.27 14.29
N LEU A 169 4.97 2.56 13.35
CA LEU A 169 6.41 2.35 13.53
C LEU A 169 7.04 3.36 14.51
N ASP A 170 6.53 4.59 14.56
CA ASP A 170 6.93 5.61 15.54
C ASP A 170 6.48 5.27 16.97
N ASP A 171 5.42 4.48 17.12
CA ASP A 171 4.85 4.09 18.40
C ASP A 171 5.53 2.82 18.93
N PRO A 172 6.33 2.91 20.02
CA PRO A 172 7.06 1.78 20.56
C PRO A 172 6.13 0.70 21.14
N ASP A 173 4.96 1.07 21.66
CA ASP A 173 4.00 0.10 22.22
C ASP A 173 3.40 -0.76 21.10
N LEU A 174 3.02 -0.12 19.99
CA LEU A 174 2.50 -0.83 18.82
C LEU A 174 3.59 -1.60 18.07
N THR A 175 4.82 -1.10 18.05
CA THR A 175 5.97 -1.81 17.44
C THR A 175 6.34 -3.07 18.23
N ASN A 176 6.26 -3.04 19.56
CA ASN A 176 6.49 -4.22 20.38
C ASN A 176 5.43 -5.32 20.14
N GLU A 177 4.17 -4.97 19.88
CA GLU A 177 3.16 -5.95 19.46
C GLU A 177 3.54 -6.67 18.16
N LEU A 178 4.19 -5.98 17.22
CA LEU A 178 4.67 -6.59 15.96
C LEU A 178 5.72 -7.67 16.23
N SER A 179 6.56 -7.48 17.23
CA SER A 179 7.63 -8.43 17.60
C SER A 179 7.12 -9.66 18.35
N ILE A 180 5.91 -9.62 18.91
CA ILE A 180 5.39 -10.63 19.84
C ILE A 180 4.31 -11.53 19.21
N GLY A 181 3.71 -11.17 18.06
CA GLY A 181 2.43 -11.79 17.65
C GLY A 181 2.10 -11.99 16.18
N GLN A 182 3.05 -12.05 15.23
CA GLN A 182 2.73 -12.35 13.82
C GLN A 182 3.43 -13.59 13.22
N ILE A 183 3.98 -14.49 14.05
CA ILE A 183 4.42 -15.80 13.57
C ILE A 183 3.23 -16.77 13.68
N CYS A 184 2.57 -16.98 12.53
CA CYS A 184 1.55 -18.00 12.23
C CYS A 184 0.12 -17.75 12.75
#